data_AF-A0AAV6YLA2-F1
#
_entry.id   AF-A0AAV6YLA2-F1
#
_cell.length_a   1.000
_cell.length_b   1.000
_cell.length_c   1.000
_cell.angle_alpha   90.00
_cell.angle_beta   90.00
_cell.angle_gamma   90.00
#
_symmetry.space_group_name_H-M   'P 1'
#
loop_
_entity.id
_entity.type
_entity.pdbx_description
1 polymer ?
#
loop_
_entity_poly.entity_id
_entity_poly.type
_entity_poly.pdbx_seq_one_letter_code
_entity_poly.pdbx_strand_id
1 'polypeptide(L)'
;MELRKMEVIQANRHVSLLTSFMPDSFLRHGGDHDCILVLLLIPRLICKAELISKQAQEKCELTDSNEEKSGMRGAVGEQMSFAAGLVYSLSLLQATLHKYEQ
;
A
#
# COMPACT_ATOMS: atom_id res chain seq x y z
N MET A 1 3.62 19.86 1.83
CA MET A 1 2.48 19.09 2.39
C MET A 1 1.14 19.79 2.21
N GLU A 2 1.04 21.11 2.44
CA GLU A 2 -0.22 21.84 2.30
C GLU A 2 -0.84 21.78 0.89
N LEU A 3 -0.03 21.85 -0.17
CA LEU A 3 -0.54 21.73 -1.55
C LEU A 3 -1.20 20.35 -1.81
N ARG A 4 -0.58 19.26 -1.35
CA ARG A 4 -1.15 17.91 -1.46
C ARG A 4 -2.45 17.77 -0.67
N LYS A 5 -2.58 18.41 0.49
CA LYS A 5 -3.83 18.43 1.27
C LYS A 5 -4.94 19.13 0.49
N MET A 6 -4.64 20.27 -0.14
CA MET A 6 -5.59 21.00 -0.96
C MET A 6 -6.07 20.16 -2.16
N GLU A 7 -5.16 19.49 -2.87
CA GLU A 7 -5.48 18.59 -3.99
C GLU A 7 -6.40 17.44 -3.56
N VAL A 8 -6.11 16.81 -2.41
CA VAL A 8 -6.96 15.76 -1.85
C VAL A 8 -8.35 16.27 -1.49
N ILE A 9 -8.45 17.46 -0.87
CA ILE A 9 -9.74 18.08 -0.54
C ILE A 9 -10.55 18.34 -1.81
N GLN A 10 -9.92 18.91 -2.85
CA GLN A 10 -10.57 19.19 -4.12
C GLN A 10 -11.03 17.91 -4.83
N ALA A 11 -10.18 16.87 -4.86
CA ALA A 11 -10.53 15.57 -5.43
C ALA A 11 -11.72 14.92 -4.69
N ASN A 12 -11.70 14.93 -3.36
CA ASN A 12 -12.80 14.42 -2.54
C ASN A 12 -14.10 15.18 -2.79
N ARG A 13 -14.04 16.52 -2.90
CA ARG A 13 -15.21 17.33 -3.23
C ARG A 13 -15.75 17.01 -4.63
N HIS A 14 -14.88 16.82 -5.60
CA HIS A 14 -15.28 16.46 -6.97
C HIS A 14 -15.98 15.10 -7.00
N VAL A 15 -15.40 14.06 -6.36
CA VAL A 15 -16.04 12.74 -6.25
C VAL A 15 -17.39 12.85 -5.57
N SER A 16 -17.49 13.57 -4.44
CA SER A 16 -18.77 13.77 -3.73
C SER A 16 -19.85 14.40 -4.63
N LEU A 17 -19.49 15.38 -5.46
CA LEU A 17 -20.42 16.00 -6.40
C LEU A 17 -20.84 15.00 -7.48
N LEU A 18 -19.90 14.28 -8.10
CA LEU A 18 -20.23 13.27 -9.12
C LEU A 18 -21.13 12.16 -8.55
N THR A 19 -20.82 11.66 -7.36
CA THR A 19 -21.63 10.66 -6.65
C THR A 19 -23.06 11.13 -6.42
N SER A 20 -23.28 12.43 -6.18
CA SER A 20 -24.64 12.99 -5.98
C SER A 20 -25.53 12.98 -7.22
N PHE A 21 -24.96 12.81 -8.41
CA PHE A 21 -25.71 12.67 -9.66
C PHE A 21 -25.93 11.21 -10.07
N MET A 22 -25.39 10.24 -9.31
CA MET A 22 -25.55 8.82 -9.60
C MET A 22 -26.88 8.28 -9.06
N PRO A 23 -27.52 7.32 -9.75
CA PRO A 23 -28.78 6.73 -9.29
C PRO A 23 -28.59 5.88 -8.02
N ASP A 24 -29.66 5.65 -7.25
CA ASP A 24 -29.62 4.82 -6.04
C ASP A 24 -29.13 3.38 -6.31
N SER A 25 -29.33 2.86 -7.51
CA SER A 25 -28.82 1.54 -7.92
C SER A 25 -27.29 1.47 -7.92
N PHE A 26 -26.62 2.58 -8.23
CA PHE A 26 -25.16 2.68 -8.23
C PHE A 26 -24.60 2.62 -6.79
N LEU A 27 -25.31 3.23 -5.84
CA LEU A 27 -24.91 3.35 -4.42
C LEU A 27 -25.38 2.20 -3.53
N ARG A 28 -26.29 1.36 -4.02
CA ARG A 28 -26.74 0.18 -3.29
C ARG A 28 -25.56 -0.73 -2.98
N HIS A 29 -25.59 -1.39 -1.82
CA HIS A 29 -24.57 -2.39 -1.48
C HIS A 29 -24.46 -3.47 -2.57
N GLY A 30 -23.22 -3.76 -2.99
CA GLY A 30 -22.94 -4.65 -4.11
C GLY A 30 -23.23 -4.03 -5.50
N GLY A 31 -23.57 -2.74 -5.55
CA GLY A 31 -23.70 -1.96 -6.77
C GLY A 31 -22.35 -1.48 -7.30
N ASP A 32 -22.39 -0.73 -8.39
CA ASP A 32 -21.22 -0.29 -9.14
C ASP A 32 -20.23 0.54 -8.31
N HIS A 33 -20.70 1.30 -7.32
CA HIS A 33 -19.83 2.03 -6.40
C HIS A 33 -18.89 1.08 -5.64
N ASP A 34 -19.43 -0.02 -5.09
CA ASP A 34 -18.64 -1.02 -4.37
C ASP A 34 -17.67 -1.73 -5.34
N CYS A 35 -18.10 -2.02 -6.57
CA CYS A 35 -17.24 -2.57 -7.62
C CYS A 35 -16.04 -1.65 -7.93
N ILE A 36 -16.28 -0.33 -8.08
CA ILE A 36 -15.21 0.64 -8.30
C ILE A 36 -14.24 0.67 -7.11
N LEU A 37 -14.75 0.60 -5.88
CA LEU A 37 -13.88 0.54 -4.70
C LEU A 37 -13.00 -0.71 -4.69
N VAL A 38 -13.53 -1.87 -5.11
CA VAL A 38 -12.76 -3.12 -5.25
C VAL A 38 -11.72 -3.01 -6.36
N LEU A 39 -12.08 -2.45 -7.51
CA LEU A 39 -11.13 -2.22 -8.61
C LEU A 39 -9.99 -1.29 -8.17
N LEU A 40 -10.30 -0.22 -7.43
CA LEU A 40 -9.29 0.70 -6.89
C LEU A 40 -8.51 0.11 -5.71
N LEU A 41 -9.02 -0.93 -5.05
CA LEU A 41 -8.33 -1.57 -3.92
C LEU A 41 -7.02 -2.22 -4.35
N ILE A 42 -7.00 -2.88 -5.52
CA ILE A 42 -5.81 -3.57 -6.05
C ILE A 42 -4.61 -2.62 -6.20
N PRO A 43 -4.67 -1.53 -7.01
CA PRO A 43 -3.54 -0.61 -7.16
C PRO A 43 -3.19 0.11 -5.85
N ARG A 44 -4.18 0.38 -4.97
CA ARG A 44 -3.93 0.97 -3.64
C ARG A 44 -3.12 0.04 -2.74
N LEU A 45 -3.43 -1.26 -2.74
CA LEU A 45 -2.70 -2.25 -1.96
C LEU A 45 -1.29 -2.46 -2.51
N ILE A 46 -1.12 -2.51 -3.83
CA ILE A 46 0.19 -2.58 -4.48
C ILE A 46 1.08 -1.42 -4.02
N CYS A 47 0.59 -0.18 -4.15
CA CYS A 47 1.34 1.02 -3.77
C CYS A 47 1.65 1.05 -2.26
N LYS A 48 0.69 0.69 -1.41
CA LYS A 48 0.89 0.65 0.05
C LYS A 48 1.91 -0.40 0.47
N ALA A 49 1.85 -1.60 -0.13
CA ALA A 49 2.81 -2.66 0.16
C ALA A 49 4.23 -2.24 -0.27
N GLU A 50 4.36 -1.53 -1.39
CA GLU A 50 5.66 -0.98 -1.82
C GLU A 50 6.22 0.02 -0.82
N LEU A 51 5.39 0.95 -0.36
CA LEU A 51 5.78 1.99 0.57
C LEU A 51 6.23 1.39 1.90
N ILE A 52 5.48 0.42 2.43
CA ILE A 52 5.82 -0.25 3.69
C ILE A 52 7.10 -1.08 3.52
N SER A 53 7.27 -1.79 2.40
CA SER A 53 8.49 -2.55 2.10
C SER A 53 9.72 -1.65 2.09
N LYS A 54 9.66 -0.51 1.40
CA LYS A 54 10.75 0.48 1.37
C LYS A 54 11.07 1.01 2.76
N GLN A 55 10.06 1.38 3.54
CA GLN A 55 10.25 1.84 4.91
C GLN A 55 10.86 0.76 5.83
N ALA A 56 10.45 -0.51 5.67
CA ALA A 56 11.01 -1.62 6.43
C ALA A 56 12.49 -1.85 6.09
N GLN A 57 12.84 -1.77 4.80
CA GLN A 57 14.22 -1.88 4.31
C GLN A 57 15.10 -0.74 4.82
N GLU A 58 14.64 0.51 4.74
CA GLU A 58 15.36 1.69 5.22
C GLU A 58 15.59 1.63 6.73
N LYS A 59 14.54 1.31 7.51
CA LYS A 59 14.62 1.29 8.97
C LYS A 59 15.50 0.16 9.52
N CYS A 60 15.63 -0.93 8.77
CA CYS A 60 16.41 -2.09 9.19
C CYS A 60 17.70 -2.25 8.35
N GLU A 61 18.10 -1.25 7.57
CA GLU A 61 19.34 -1.27 6.78
C GLU A 61 19.52 -2.58 5.96
N LEU A 62 18.42 -3.12 5.43
CA LEU A 62 18.43 -4.43 4.75
C LEU A 62 19.15 -4.38 3.40
N THR A 63 19.37 -3.18 2.87
CA THR A 63 19.93 -2.94 1.53
C THR A 63 21.45 -2.78 1.56
N ASP A 64 22.02 -2.37 2.69
CA ASP A 64 23.46 -2.11 2.85
C ASP A 64 24.08 -3.17 3.76
N SER A 65 24.52 -4.29 3.16
CA SER A 65 25.20 -5.37 3.88
C SER A 65 26.32 -5.97 3.02
N ASN A 66 27.26 -5.13 2.60
CA ASN A 66 28.58 -5.59 2.11
C ASN A 66 29.65 -5.57 3.23
N GLU A 67 29.25 -5.21 4.44
CA GLU A 67 30.09 -5.33 5.64
C GLU A 67 29.59 -6.52 6.46
N GLU A 68 30.50 -7.40 6.85
CA GLU A 68 30.22 -8.49 7.80
C GLU A 68 29.67 -7.87 9.09
N LYS A 69 28.34 -7.83 9.25
CA LYS A 69 27.67 -7.32 10.46
C LYS A 69 27.98 -8.25 11.63
N SER A 70 29.15 -8.06 12.24
CA SER A 70 29.54 -8.69 13.51
C SER A 70 28.50 -8.34 14.57
N GLY A 71 27.82 -9.34 15.11
CA GLY A 71 26.82 -9.15 16.18
C GLY A 71 25.35 -9.37 15.82
N MET A 72 25.03 -10.09 14.74
CA MET A 72 23.63 -10.44 14.36
C MET A 72 22.89 -11.37 15.36
N ARG A 73 23.40 -11.62 16.57
CA ARG A 73 22.76 -12.53 17.54
C ARG A 73 22.02 -11.74 18.62
N GLY A 74 20.80 -12.15 18.95
CA GLY A 74 19.92 -11.45 19.91
C GLY A 74 18.88 -10.57 19.23
N ALA A 75 18.37 -9.56 19.94
CA ALA A 75 17.23 -8.74 19.52
C ALA A 75 17.40 -8.07 18.14
N VAL A 76 18.62 -7.64 17.80
CA VAL A 76 18.93 -7.02 16.50
C VAL A 76 18.76 -8.02 15.36
N GLY A 77 19.25 -9.25 15.52
CA GLY A 77 19.09 -10.32 14.53
C GLY A 77 17.64 -10.73 14.32
N GLU A 78 16.85 -10.80 15.41
CA GLU A 78 15.42 -11.08 15.35
C GLU A 78 14.65 -9.97 14.61
N GLN A 79 14.98 -8.70 14.88
CA GLN A 79 14.38 -7.57 14.19
C GLN A 79 14.69 -7.59 12.68
N MET A 80 15.94 -7.88 12.31
CA MET A 80 16.35 -8.02 10.90
C MET A 80 15.63 -9.18 10.20
N SER A 81 15.53 -10.33 10.88
CA SER A 81 14.82 -11.51 10.37
C SER A 81 13.33 -11.22 10.17
N PHE A 82 12.70 -10.56 11.14
CA PHE A 82 11.31 -10.12 11.03
C PHE A 82 11.11 -9.16 9.86
N ALA A 83 11.98 -8.14 9.72
CA ALA A 83 11.89 -7.16 8.65
C ALA A 83 12.05 -7.82 7.27
N ALA A 84 13.01 -8.74 7.12
CA ALA A 84 13.17 -9.52 5.89
C ALA A 84 11.92 -10.37 5.57
N GLY A 85 11.34 -11.03 6.58
CA GLY A 85 10.09 -11.79 6.42
C GLY A 85 8.88 -10.93 6.06
N LEU A 86 8.80 -9.72 6.62
CA LEU A 86 7.76 -8.74 6.29
C LEU A 86 7.91 -8.26 4.85
N VAL A 87 9.11 -7.86 4.43
CA VAL A 87 9.41 -7.44 3.05
C VAL A 87 9.07 -8.56 2.07
N TYR A 88 9.48 -9.79 2.34
CA TYR A 88 9.15 -10.94 1.50
C TYR A 88 7.63 -11.13 1.37
N SER A 89 6.90 -11.07 2.49
CA SER A 89 5.44 -11.24 2.50
C SER A 89 4.74 -10.12 1.72
N LEU A 90 5.22 -8.88 1.84
CA LEU A 90 4.70 -7.74 1.08
C LEU A 90 5.01 -7.86 -0.41
N SER A 91 6.22 -8.29 -0.80
CA SER A 91 6.58 -8.56 -2.20
C SER A 91 5.74 -9.68 -2.81
N LEU A 92 5.47 -10.75 -2.05
CA LEU A 92 4.59 -11.83 -2.50
C LEU A 92 3.14 -11.35 -2.69
N LEU A 93 2.65 -10.52 -1.75
CA LEU A 93 1.34 -9.88 -1.87
C LEU A 93 1.27 -9.00 -3.13
N GLN A 94 2.27 -8.14 -3.36
CA GLN A 94 2.35 -7.30 -4.56
C GLN A 94 2.36 -8.12 -5.84
N ALA A 95 3.21 -9.15 -5.93
CA ALA A 95 3.27 -10.03 -7.09
C ALA A 95 1.95 -10.76 -7.35
N THR A 96 1.20 -11.08 -6.29
CA THR A 96 -0.14 -11.67 -6.41
C THR A 96 -1.15 -10.64 -6.90
N LEU A 97 -1.14 -9.43 -6.35
CA LEU A 97 -2.05 -8.34 -6.72
C LEU A 97 -1.83 -7.84 -8.14
N HIS A 98 -0.58 -7.80 -8.63
CA HIS A 98 -0.27 -7.42 -10.02
C HIS A 98 -0.90 -8.37 -11.05
N LYS A 99 -1.25 -9.61 -10.68
CA LYS A 99 -2.00 -10.51 -11.58
C LYS A 99 -3.45 -10.07 -11.81
N TYR A 100 -3.97 -9.20 -10.95
CA TYR A 100 -5.31 -8.62 -11.01
C TYR A 100 -5.31 -7.18 -11.51
N GLU A 101 -4.14 -6.60 -11.78
CA GLU A 101 -4.00 -5.30 -12.42
C GLU A 101 -4.14 -5.52 -13.94
N GLN A 102 -5.24 -5.02 -14.53
CA GLN A 102 -5.52 -5.08 -15.97
C GLN A 102 -4.80 -3.97 -16.74
#